data_AF-A0A5J4VZN4-F1
#
_entry.id   AF-A0A5J4VZN4-F1
#
_cell.length_a   1.000
_cell.length_b   1.000
_cell.length_c   1.000
_cell.angle_alpha   90.00
_cell.angle_beta   90.00
_cell.angle_gamma   90.00
#
_symmetry.space_group_name_H-M   'P 1'
#
loop_
_entity.id
_entity.type
_entity.pdbx_description
1 polymer ?
#
loop_
_entity_poly.entity_id
_entity_poly.type
_entity_poly.pdbx_seq_one_letter_code
_entity_poly.pdbx_strand_id
1 'polypeptide(L)'
;MAVPLEYNVIDGLIGLGEYIHLESMNEMDDSADVQQFIGVNKKTFQLKDHSRFQEVIQNAQTKLENPDPTGQGVRLERINGLLRKAVALQNVQLCISLNKIMRKGIHCLSVKFDKSNQLGYVNGLIGICKANHKITYPCDTDDKLNNQNMLGYTGLYDIQ
;
A
#
# COMPACT_ATOMS: atom_id res chain seq x y z
N MET A 1 7.93 7.38 -43.29
CA MET A 1 6.93 6.86 -42.34
C MET A 1 6.03 8.01 -41.96
N ALA A 2 4.72 7.92 -42.23
CA ALA A 2 3.77 8.97 -41.84
C ALA A 2 3.36 8.73 -40.38
N VAL A 3 3.40 9.78 -39.55
CA VAL A 3 2.81 9.72 -38.20
C VAL A 3 1.31 9.51 -38.38
N PRO A 4 0.70 8.47 -37.78
CA PRO A 4 -0.73 8.28 -37.92
C PRO A 4 -1.45 9.45 -37.25
N LEU A 5 -2.21 10.23 -38.05
CA LEU A 5 -2.91 11.42 -37.57
C LEU A 5 -3.98 11.09 -36.52
N GLU A 6 -4.54 9.88 -36.58
CA GLU A 6 -5.66 9.44 -35.75
C GLU A 6 -5.29 9.26 -34.27
N TYR A 7 -4.00 9.21 -33.93
CA TYR A 7 -3.50 9.09 -32.55
C TYR A 7 -2.81 10.36 -32.04
N ASN A 8 -2.81 11.45 -32.80
CA ASN A 8 -2.22 12.70 -32.36
C ASN A 8 -3.16 13.42 -31.40
N VAL A 9 -2.75 13.48 -30.13
CA VAL A 9 -3.40 14.35 -29.14
C VAL A 9 -2.90 15.77 -29.34
N ILE A 10 -3.83 16.71 -29.54
CA ILE A 10 -3.50 18.14 -29.60
C ILE A 10 -2.79 18.52 -28.29
N ASP A 11 -1.69 19.26 -28.37
CA ASP A 11 -0.80 19.58 -27.23
C ASP A 11 -0.15 18.36 -26.51
N GLY A 12 -0.25 17.15 -27.07
CA GLY A 12 0.34 15.95 -26.50
C GLY A 12 -0.24 15.59 -25.12
N LEU A 13 0.62 15.19 -24.19
CA LEU A 13 0.20 14.74 -22.85
C LEU A 13 -0.69 15.77 -22.14
N ILE A 14 -0.35 17.07 -22.22
CA ILE A 14 -1.09 18.13 -21.52
C ILE A 14 -2.45 18.47 -22.15
N GLY A 15 -2.75 17.91 -23.31
CA GLY A 15 -4.03 18.08 -24.01
C GLY A 15 -4.98 16.89 -23.89
N LEU A 16 -4.64 15.88 -23.09
CA LEU A 16 -5.55 14.75 -22.79
C LEU A 16 -6.80 15.16 -22.00
N GLY A 17 -6.76 16.32 -21.34
CA GLY A 17 -7.85 16.83 -20.51
C GLY A 17 -7.89 16.21 -19.11
N GLU A 18 -8.70 16.81 -18.25
CA GLU A 18 -8.69 16.55 -16.81
C GLU A 18 -9.09 15.11 -16.47
N TYR A 19 -10.11 14.57 -17.13
CA TYR A 19 -10.64 13.23 -16.85
C TYR A 19 -9.62 12.12 -17.10
N ILE A 20 -8.91 12.18 -18.23
CA ILE A 20 -7.89 11.18 -18.59
C ILE A 20 -6.67 11.31 -17.67
N HIS A 21 -6.27 12.52 -17.32
CA HIS A 21 -5.21 12.73 -16.34
C HIS A 21 -5.57 12.14 -14.97
N LEU A 22 -6.78 12.38 -14.48
CA LEU A 22 -7.25 11.83 -13.20
C LEU A 22 -7.33 10.30 -13.23
N GLU A 23 -7.79 9.71 -14.33
CA GLU A 23 -7.80 8.26 -14.52
C GLU A 23 -6.37 7.68 -14.53
N SER A 24 -5.46 8.32 -15.26
CA SER A 24 -4.04 7.93 -15.31
C SER A 24 -3.37 8.00 -13.94
N MET A 25 -3.64 9.05 -13.17
CA MET A 25 -3.11 9.19 -11.80
C MET A 25 -3.74 8.21 -10.82
N ASN A 26 -5.01 7.84 -11.01
CA ASN A 26 -5.67 6.85 -10.16
C ASN A 26 -5.08 5.45 -10.30
N GLU A 27 -4.39 5.19 -11.41
CA GLU A 27 -3.63 3.97 -11.67
C GLU A 27 -2.22 3.98 -11.06
N MET A 28 -1.78 5.11 -10.49
CA MET A 28 -0.48 5.21 -9.80
C MET A 28 -0.58 4.62 -8.39
N ASP A 29 0.42 3.80 -8.04
CA ASP A 29 0.39 3.06 -6.79
C ASP A 29 0.92 3.83 -5.58
N ASP A 30 1.79 4.82 -5.81
CA ASP A 30 2.37 5.68 -4.77
C ASP A 30 1.89 7.13 -4.92
N SER A 31 1.42 7.68 -3.80
CA SER A 31 1.08 9.10 -3.67
C SER A 31 2.20 10.06 -4.09
N ALA A 32 3.48 9.67 -3.96
CA ALA A 32 4.62 10.47 -4.40
C ALA A 32 4.64 10.62 -5.94
N ASP A 33 4.31 9.57 -6.68
CA ASP A 33 4.23 9.61 -8.15
C ASP A 33 3.07 10.52 -8.60
N VAL A 34 1.92 10.45 -7.91
CA VAL A 34 0.79 11.35 -8.14
C VAL A 34 1.20 12.81 -7.91
N GLN A 35 1.88 13.08 -6.79
CA GLN A 35 2.35 14.43 -6.45
C GLN A 35 3.37 14.95 -7.47
N GLN A 36 4.30 14.10 -7.91
CA GLN A 36 5.28 14.47 -8.92
C GLN A 36 4.59 14.78 -10.25
N PHE A 37 3.64 13.94 -10.67
CA PHE A 37 2.90 14.15 -11.92
C PHE A 37 2.18 15.51 -11.94
N ILE A 38 1.45 15.86 -10.88
CA ILE A 38 0.75 17.16 -10.82
C ILE A 38 1.71 18.34 -10.66
N GLY A 39 2.85 18.16 -10.00
CA GLY A 39 3.79 19.23 -9.67
C GLY A 39 4.64 19.71 -10.84
N VAL A 40 4.76 18.93 -11.91
CA VAL A 40 5.62 19.22 -13.06
C VAL A 40 5.03 20.28 -14.01
N ASN A 41 3.70 20.45 -14.08
CA ASN A 41 3.06 21.35 -15.05
C ASN A 41 1.92 22.17 -14.44
N LYS A 42 1.81 23.46 -14.82
CA LYS A 42 0.78 24.37 -14.29
C LYS A 42 -0.66 23.94 -14.63
N LYS A 43 -0.90 23.37 -15.81
CA LYS A 43 -2.23 22.86 -16.20
C LYS A 43 -2.62 21.65 -15.33
N THR A 44 -1.72 20.67 -15.20
CA THR A 44 -1.98 19.49 -14.35
C THR A 44 -2.05 19.85 -12.87
N PHE A 45 -1.33 20.88 -12.42
CA PHE A 45 -1.40 21.36 -11.04
C PHE A 45 -2.80 21.85 -10.64
N GLN A 46 -3.59 22.39 -11.58
CA GLN A 46 -4.98 22.79 -11.33
C GLN A 46 -5.88 21.61 -10.95
N LEU A 47 -5.49 20.37 -11.33
CA LEU A 47 -6.23 19.16 -10.96
C LEU A 47 -6.27 18.93 -9.45
N LYS A 48 -5.37 19.54 -8.67
CA LYS A 48 -5.38 19.43 -7.20
C LYS A 48 -6.71 19.90 -6.58
N ASP A 49 -7.40 20.82 -7.27
CA ASP A 49 -8.66 21.41 -6.84
C ASP A 49 -9.88 20.64 -7.40
N HIS A 50 -9.65 19.65 -8.26
CA HIS A 50 -10.71 18.79 -8.80
C HIS A 50 -11.19 17.80 -7.72
N SER A 51 -12.51 17.61 -7.59
CA SER A 51 -13.11 16.74 -6.56
C SER A 51 -12.53 15.32 -6.54
N ARG A 52 -12.41 14.69 -7.70
CA ARG A 52 -11.82 13.34 -7.88
C ARG A 52 -10.34 13.24 -7.48
N PHE A 53 -9.59 14.34 -7.43
CA PHE A 53 -8.17 14.26 -7.07
C PHE A 53 -7.95 13.79 -5.64
N GLN A 54 -8.88 14.09 -4.73
CA GLN A 54 -8.82 13.59 -3.35
C GLN A 54 -8.91 12.05 -3.31
N GLU A 55 -9.76 11.46 -4.14
CA GLU A 55 -9.88 10.00 -4.28
C GLU A 55 -8.59 9.38 -4.83
N VAL A 56 -8.02 10.00 -5.86
CA VAL A 56 -6.74 9.58 -6.46
C VAL A 56 -5.63 9.52 -5.41
N ILE A 57 -5.45 10.60 -4.64
CA ILE A 57 -4.43 10.65 -3.58
C ILE A 57 -4.72 9.62 -2.49
N GLN A 58 -5.98 9.47 -2.09
CA GLN A 58 -6.36 8.52 -1.05
C GLN A 58 -6.11 7.07 -1.47
N ASN A 59 -6.34 6.73 -2.73
CA ASN A 59 -6.10 5.39 -3.30
C ASN A 59 -4.60 5.06 -3.40
N ALA A 60 -3.77 6.08 -3.63
CA ALA A 60 -2.32 5.96 -3.69
C ALA A 60 -1.66 5.94 -2.29
N GLN A 61 -2.43 6.19 -1.22
CA GLN A 61 -1.93 6.14 0.16
C GLN A 61 -1.96 4.73 0.74
N THR A 62 -0.76 4.19 0.89
CA THR A 62 -0.52 2.93 1.60
C THR A 62 -0.38 3.17 3.11
N LYS A 63 -1.19 2.48 3.91
CA LYS A 63 -1.23 2.53 5.38
C LYS A 63 -1.46 1.15 5.98
N LEU A 64 -1.01 0.98 7.22
CA LEU A 64 -1.30 -0.19 8.04
C LEU A 64 -2.75 -0.19 8.52
N GLU A 65 -3.34 -1.37 8.60
CA GLU A 65 -4.67 -1.63 9.13
C GLU A 65 -4.60 -2.74 10.18
N ASN A 66 -5.36 -2.58 11.26
CA ASN A 66 -5.44 -3.55 12.34
C ASN A 66 -6.67 -4.46 12.14
N PRO A 67 -6.50 -5.76 11.83
CA PRO A 67 -7.62 -6.70 11.71
C PRO A 67 -8.24 -7.10 13.07
N ASP A 68 -7.59 -6.76 14.21
CA ASP A 68 -8.13 -6.99 15.55
C ASP A 68 -9.35 -6.09 15.82
N PRO A 69 -10.56 -6.65 16.01
CA PRO A 69 -11.75 -5.87 16.29
C PRO A 69 -11.74 -5.21 17.69
N THR A 70 -10.93 -5.72 18.62
CA THR A 70 -10.83 -5.16 19.98
C THR A 70 -9.91 -3.95 20.03
N GLY A 71 -8.94 -3.85 19.11
CA GLY A 71 -7.92 -2.81 19.08
C GLY A 71 -6.97 -2.83 20.29
N GLN A 72 -6.95 -3.91 21.08
CA GLN A 72 -6.19 -3.98 22.33
C GLN A 72 -4.78 -4.54 22.14
N GLY A 73 -4.52 -5.28 21.05
CA GLY A 73 -3.21 -5.88 20.81
C GLY A 73 -2.16 -4.92 20.26
N VAL A 74 -2.56 -3.93 19.45
CA VAL A 74 -1.65 -3.04 18.72
C VAL A 74 -2.14 -1.60 18.72
N ARG A 75 -1.19 -0.67 18.91
CA ARG A 75 -1.34 0.75 18.61
C ARG A 75 -0.70 1.09 17.26
N LEU A 76 -1.42 1.76 16.38
CA LEU A 76 -0.88 2.29 15.12
C LEU A 76 -0.40 3.74 15.30
N GLU A 77 0.81 4.04 14.83
CA GLU A 77 1.43 5.36 14.87
C GLU A 77 1.60 5.94 13.46
N ARG A 78 1.49 7.26 13.36
CA ARG A 78 1.69 7.99 12.10
C ARG A 78 3.16 8.30 11.87
N ILE A 79 3.63 8.04 10.65
CA ILE A 79 4.91 8.53 10.12
C ILE A 79 4.57 9.28 8.83
N ASN A 80 4.97 10.55 8.74
CA ASN A 80 4.62 11.45 7.63
C ASN A 80 3.10 11.50 7.36
N GLY A 81 2.29 11.51 8.42
CA GLY A 81 0.82 11.59 8.34
C GLY A 81 0.10 10.26 8.08
N LEU A 82 0.79 9.19 7.69
CA LEU A 82 0.20 7.88 7.39
C LEU A 82 0.47 6.86 8.49
N LEU A 83 -0.49 5.97 8.76
CA LEU A 83 -0.30 4.87 9.72
C LEU A 83 0.74 3.90 9.14
N ARG A 84 1.98 3.97 9.63
CA ARG A 84 3.13 3.24 9.06
C ARG A 84 3.93 2.45 10.09
N LYS A 85 3.55 2.57 11.37
CA LYS A 85 4.20 1.84 12.46
C LYS A 85 3.14 1.19 13.34
N ALA A 86 3.36 -0.09 13.64
CA ALA A 86 2.58 -0.84 14.61
C ALA A 86 3.42 -1.06 15.86
N VAL A 87 2.83 -0.78 17.03
CA VAL A 87 3.46 -1.01 18.34
C VAL A 87 2.63 -2.04 19.08
N ALA A 88 3.23 -3.20 19.36
CA ALA A 88 2.64 -4.22 20.20
C ALA A 88 2.40 -3.68 21.61
N LEU A 89 1.18 -3.85 22.14
CA LEU A 89 0.82 -3.49 23.50
C LEU A 89 0.87 -4.70 24.44
N GLN A 90 0.92 -5.90 23.87
CA GLN A 90 0.89 -7.18 24.58
C GLN A 90 1.90 -8.13 23.95
N ASN A 91 2.41 -9.07 24.74
CA ASN A 91 3.34 -10.09 24.27
C ASN A 91 2.58 -11.32 23.76
N VAL A 92 1.91 -11.16 22.63
CA VAL A 92 1.11 -12.20 21.95
C VAL A 92 1.40 -12.18 20.44
N GLN A 93 0.96 -13.20 19.71
CA GLN A 93 1.02 -13.18 18.25
C GLN A 93 0.06 -12.13 17.70
N LEU A 94 0.57 -11.27 16.81
CA LEU A 94 -0.16 -10.14 16.25
C LEU A 94 -0.19 -10.25 14.72
N CYS A 95 -1.26 -9.74 14.13
CA CYS A 95 -1.41 -9.64 12.69
C CYS A 95 -1.70 -8.18 12.34
N ILE A 96 -1.00 -7.64 11.35
CA ILE A 96 -1.23 -6.32 10.79
C ILE A 96 -1.27 -6.46 9.29
N SER A 97 -2.22 -5.75 8.67
CA SER A 97 -2.43 -5.76 7.23
C SER A 97 -2.03 -4.43 6.62
N LEU A 98 -1.83 -4.43 5.31
CA LEU A 98 -1.61 -3.23 4.50
C LEU A 98 -2.88 -3.01 3.68
N ASN A 99 -3.40 -1.78 3.62
CA ASN A 99 -4.61 -1.44 2.86
C ASN A 99 -4.38 -1.38 1.34
N LYS A 100 -3.47 -2.19 0.81
CA LYS A 100 -3.02 -2.11 -0.59
C LYS A 100 -3.39 -3.39 -1.33
N ILE A 101 -4.26 -3.24 -2.33
CA ILE A 101 -4.52 -4.29 -3.31
C ILE A 101 -3.52 -4.11 -4.45
N MET A 102 -2.65 -5.11 -4.64
CA MET A 102 -1.70 -5.13 -5.76
C MET A 102 -2.37 -5.73 -7.00
N ARG A 103 -2.52 -4.94 -8.07
CA ARG A 103 -3.17 -5.38 -9.32
C ARG A 103 -2.17 -5.75 -10.42
N LYS A 104 -1.04 -5.04 -10.46
CA LYS A 104 0.07 -5.24 -11.40
C LYS A 104 1.25 -5.72 -10.56
N GLY A 105 1.85 -6.85 -10.93
CA GLY A 105 2.81 -7.59 -10.10
C GLY A 105 4.07 -6.79 -9.68
N ILE A 106 4.86 -7.40 -8.80
CA ILE A 106 6.13 -6.93 -8.21
C ILE A 106 6.06 -5.51 -7.61
N HIS A 107 5.63 -5.46 -6.35
CA HIS A 107 5.77 -4.32 -5.47
C HIS A 107 6.95 -4.58 -4.51
N CYS A 108 7.81 -3.59 -4.29
CA CYS A 108 8.85 -3.68 -3.26
C CYS A 108 8.23 -3.44 -1.89
N LEU A 109 8.43 -4.35 -0.94
CA LEU A 109 7.99 -4.17 0.45
C LEU A 109 9.21 -4.31 1.37
N SER A 110 9.47 -3.26 2.14
CA SER A 110 10.49 -3.24 3.18
C SER A 110 9.83 -3.06 4.54
N VAL A 111 10.11 -3.97 5.46
CA VAL A 111 9.58 -3.94 6.84
C VAL A 111 10.75 -4.01 7.80
N LYS A 112 10.69 -3.22 8.86
CA LYS A 112 11.65 -3.28 9.97
C LYS A 112 10.92 -3.76 11.22
N PHE A 113 11.38 -4.87 11.79
CA PHE A 113 11.00 -5.30 13.13
C PHE A 113 12.00 -4.69 14.12
N ASP A 114 11.48 -4.01 15.14
CA ASP A 114 12.29 -3.37 16.18
C ASP A 114 11.85 -3.90 17.54
N LYS A 115 12.79 -4.45 18.32
CA LYS A 115 12.53 -5.06 19.63
C LYS A 115 11.48 -6.19 19.61
N SER A 116 11.30 -6.84 18.46
CA SER A 116 10.51 -8.08 18.34
C SER A 116 11.43 -9.27 18.59
N ASN A 117 11.64 -9.63 19.86
CA ASN A 117 12.58 -10.67 20.25
C ASN A 117 11.86 -11.80 21.00
N GLN A 118 11.50 -12.86 20.29
CA GLN A 118 11.15 -14.12 20.94
C GLN A 118 12.38 -15.03 20.91
N LEU A 119 12.92 -15.37 22.08
CA LEU A 119 14.08 -16.28 22.21
C LEU A 119 15.36 -15.81 21.48
N GLY A 120 15.54 -14.49 21.31
CA GLY A 120 16.71 -13.92 20.60
C GLY A 120 16.56 -13.82 19.09
N TYR A 121 15.40 -14.19 18.53
CA TYR A 121 15.11 -14.10 17.10
C TYR A 121 13.91 -13.19 16.84
N VAL A 122 13.88 -12.59 15.64
CA VAL A 122 12.67 -11.98 15.11
C VAL A 122 11.77 -13.08 14.57
N ASN A 123 10.72 -13.42 15.32
CA ASN A 123 9.66 -14.31 14.84
C ASN A 123 8.61 -13.49 14.05
N GLY A 124 9.02 -12.96 12.90
CA GLY A 124 8.20 -12.12 12.04
C GLY A 124 7.95 -12.79 10.70
N LEU A 125 6.69 -12.78 10.25
CA LEU A 125 6.29 -13.24 8.93
C LEU A 125 5.76 -12.06 8.12
N ILE A 126 6.22 -11.95 6.87
CA ILE A 126 5.73 -10.97 5.90
C ILE A 126 5.11 -11.74 4.75
N GLY A 127 3.94 -11.36 4.28
CA GLY A 127 3.26 -12.14 3.26
C GLY A 127 2.33 -11.33 2.37
N ILE A 128 1.77 -12.05 1.40
CA ILE A 128 0.72 -11.56 0.51
C ILE A 128 -0.53 -12.41 0.71
N CYS A 129 -1.70 -11.77 0.57
CA CYS A 129 -3.00 -12.41 0.76
C CYS A 129 -3.87 -12.11 -0.47
N LYS A 130 -4.74 -13.06 -0.86
CA LYS A 130 -5.76 -12.78 -1.87
C LYS A 130 -6.62 -11.60 -1.42
N ALA A 131 -6.90 -10.67 -2.33
CA ALA A 131 -7.58 -9.41 -2.01
C ALA A 131 -9.01 -9.60 -1.44
N ASN A 132 -9.67 -10.71 -1.77
CA ASN A 132 -11.01 -11.04 -1.27
C ASN A 132 -10.99 -11.96 -0.03
N HIS A 133 -9.83 -12.36 0.45
CA HIS A 133 -9.72 -13.18 1.65
C HIS A 133 -9.70 -12.31 2.90
N LYS A 134 -10.56 -12.66 3.87
CA LYS A 134 -10.67 -11.93 5.12
C LYS A 134 -9.60 -12.43 6.10
N ILE A 135 -8.64 -11.58 6.44
CA ILE A 135 -7.65 -11.85 7.47
C ILE A 135 -8.36 -11.93 8.83
N THR A 136 -8.26 -13.07 9.51
CA THR A 136 -8.78 -13.28 10.86
C THR A 136 -7.82 -12.76 11.92
N TYR A 137 -8.33 -12.50 13.13
CA TYR A 137 -7.51 -12.17 14.29
C TYR A 137 -7.80 -13.11 15.46
N PRO A 138 -6.80 -13.82 16.02
CA PRO A 138 -5.42 -13.92 15.50
C PRO A 138 -5.36 -14.56 14.10
N CYS A 139 -4.27 -14.28 13.38
CA CYS A 139 -4.02 -14.86 12.05
C CYS A 139 -3.02 -16.00 12.20
N ASP A 140 -3.51 -17.23 12.03
CA ASP A 140 -2.68 -18.42 11.91
C ASP A 140 -2.52 -18.75 10.42
N THR A 141 -1.31 -18.63 9.89
CA THR A 141 -1.04 -18.88 8.47
C THR A 141 -1.10 -20.36 8.10
N ASP A 142 -0.98 -21.25 9.07
CA ASP A 142 -1.00 -22.70 8.84
C ASP A 142 -2.42 -23.27 8.78
N ASP A 143 -3.41 -22.51 9.28
CA ASP A 143 -4.83 -22.87 9.18
C ASP A 143 -5.23 -23.13 7.73
N LYS A 144 -6.08 -24.15 7.51
CA LYS A 144 -6.47 -24.63 6.19
C LYS A 144 -7.08 -23.55 5.30
N LEU A 145 -7.80 -22.59 5.86
CA LEU A 145 -8.36 -21.49 5.07
C LEU A 145 -7.28 -20.47 4.70
N ASN A 146 -6.37 -20.17 5.61
CA ASN A 146 -5.32 -19.17 5.40
C ASN A 146 -4.22 -19.69 4.46
N ASN A 147 -3.79 -20.94 4.61
CA ASN A 147 -2.71 -21.50 3.78
C ASN A 147 -3.05 -21.64 2.28
N GLN A 148 -4.34 -21.62 1.91
CA GLN A 148 -4.80 -21.60 0.51
C GLN A 148 -4.95 -20.19 -0.08
N ASN A 149 -4.88 -19.15 0.76
CA ASN A 149 -5.18 -17.77 0.40
C ASN A 149 -4.07 -16.78 0.77
N MET A 150 -3.06 -17.23 1.52
CA MET A 150 -1.93 -16.44 1.97
C MET A 150 -0.63 -17.13 1.58
N LEU A 151 0.38 -16.32 1.27
CA LEU A 151 1.76 -16.76 1.12
C LEU A 151 2.62 -15.95 2.08
N GLY A 152 3.23 -16.63 3.04
CA GLY A 152 4.12 -16.05 4.03
C GLY A 152 5.60 -16.31 3.72
N TYR A 153 6.42 -15.31 3.97
CA TYR A 153 7.86 -15.38 3.95
C TYR A 153 8.38 -15.15 5.37
N THR A 154 9.10 -16.14 5.88
CA THR A 154 9.77 -16.07 7.18
C THR A 154 11.25 -15.73 6.97
N GLY A 155 11.78 -14.88 7.84
CA GLY A 155 13.21 -14.59 7.90
C GLY A 155 13.75 -15.00 9.25
N LEU A 156 14.65 -15.99 9.28
CA LEU A 156 15.41 -16.31 10.48
C LEU A 156 16.64 -15.40 10.52
N TYR A 157 16.59 -14.35 11.34
CA TYR A 157 17.74 -13.48 11.57
C TYR A 157 18.22 -13.67 13.00
N ASP A 158 19.47 -14.10 13.14
CA ASP A 158 20.17 -14.22 14.42
C ASP A 158 20.51 -12.80 14.91
N ILE A 159 20.01 -12.41 16.09
CA ILE A 159 20.31 -11.10 16.67
C ILE A 159 21.59 -11.28 17.50
N GLN A 160 22.76 -11.08 16.88
CA GLN A 160 24.04 -10.97 17.60
C GLN A 160 24.14 -9.66 18.39
#